data_AF-A0AAN0J7Y2-F1
#
_entry.id   AF-A0AAN0J7Y2-F1
#
_cell.length_a   1.000
_cell.length_b   1.000
_cell.length_c   1.000
_cell.angle_alpha   90.00
_cell.angle_beta   90.00
_cell.angle_gamma   90.00
#
_symmetry.space_group_name_H-M   'P 1'
#
loop_
_entity.id
_entity.type
_entity.pdbx_description
1 polymer ?
#
loop_
_entity_poly.entity_id
_entity_poly.type
_entity_poly.pdbx_seq_one_letter_code
_entity_poly.pdbx_strand_id
1 'polypeptide(L)'
;MLVSAVYAISVSKALLKPLVIELQHCVDLRNTSQTGCLKFVRAPLKSPNAYQFSIVEGGSFSVGNRYGSIEPDEFCAFGIGHVGNGDTPNRGVNGLENDTQTQGTNINDSEEETNGNTPNDSSNGAGENSSGGGATPSSTTPPHVSP
;
A
#
# COMPACT_ATOMS: atom_id res chain seq x y z
N MET A 1 2.18 -9.86 8.58
CA MET A 1 0.76 -9.40 8.55
C MET A 1 0.30 -9.26 7.11
N LEU A 2 -0.88 -9.74 6.73
CA LEU A 2 -1.44 -9.52 5.38
C LEU A 2 -1.94 -8.08 5.23
N VAL A 3 -1.70 -7.48 4.07
CA VAL A 3 -2.12 -6.10 3.74
C VAL A 3 -2.91 -6.02 2.43
N SER A 4 -3.36 -7.17 1.94
CA SER A 4 -4.22 -7.33 0.77
C SER A 4 -5.28 -8.39 1.06
N ALA A 5 -6.29 -8.46 0.18
CA ALA A 5 -7.06 -9.69 0.05
C ALA A 5 -6.17 -10.86 -0.44
N VAL A 6 -6.62 -12.08 -0.19
CA VAL A 6 -5.98 -13.30 -0.68
C VAL A 6 -6.81 -13.85 -1.84
N TYR A 7 -6.15 -14.19 -2.93
CA TYR A 7 -6.78 -14.73 -4.13
C TYR A 7 -6.30 -16.14 -4.40
N ALA A 8 -7.23 -17.09 -4.50
CA ALA A 8 -6.94 -18.42 -5.01
C ALA A 8 -6.84 -18.35 -6.55
N ILE A 9 -5.64 -18.48 -7.08
CA ILE A 9 -5.38 -18.35 -8.51
C ILE A 9 -5.06 -19.73 -9.07
N SER A 10 -5.81 -20.13 -10.09
CA SER A 10 -5.61 -21.39 -10.81
C SER A 10 -5.92 -21.21 -12.28
N VAL A 11 -5.21 -21.96 -13.12
CA VAL A 11 -5.49 -22.05 -14.55
C VAL A 11 -5.85 -23.49 -14.88
N SER A 12 -6.84 -23.66 -15.77
CA SER A 12 -7.26 -24.98 -16.22
C SER A 12 -6.42 -25.52 -17.39
N LYS A 13 -5.62 -24.67 -18.01
CA LYS A 13 -4.76 -24.97 -19.17
C LYS A 13 -3.44 -24.21 -19.06
N ALA A 14 -2.39 -24.75 -19.67
CA ALA A 14 -1.10 -24.07 -19.76
C ALA A 14 -1.24 -22.74 -20.52
N LEU A 15 -0.58 -21.71 -20.00
CA LEU A 15 -0.58 -20.39 -20.63
C LEU A 15 0.51 -20.31 -21.70
N LEU A 16 0.21 -19.67 -22.82
CA LEU A 16 1.16 -19.46 -23.92
C LEU A 16 2.21 -18.37 -23.61
N LYS A 17 1.94 -17.54 -22.59
CA LYS A 17 2.80 -16.47 -22.09
C LYS A 17 2.76 -16.47 -20.56
N PRO A 18 3.81 -15.97 -19.88
CA PRO A 18 3.78 -15.78 -18.43
C PRO A 18 2.56 -14.95 -18.00
N LEU A 19 1.94 -15.35 -16.90
CA LEU A 19 0.91 -14.54 -16.25
C LEU A 19 1.60 -13.48 -15.39
N VAL A 20 1.15 -12.23 -15.47
CA VAL A 20 1.49 -11.23 -14.46
C VAL A 20 0.26 -11.02 -13.60
N ILE A 21 0.42 -11.12 -12.29
CA ILE A 21 -0.61 -10.81 -11.31
C ILE A 21 -0.32 -9.44 -10.73
N GLU A 22 -1.32 -8.56 -10.75
CA GLU A 22 -1.30 -7.30 -10.01
C GLU A 22 -2.27 -7.40 -8.82
N LEU A 23 -1.75 -7.27 -7.60
CA LEU A 23 -2.55 -7.32 -6.37
C LEU A 23 -2.55 -5.96 -5.67
N GLN A 24 -3.75 -5.50 -5.31
CA GLN A 24 -3.91 -4.28 -4.53
C GLN A 24 -3.57 -4.51 -3.05
N HIS A 25 -2.90 -3.56 -2.42
CA HIS A 25 -2.67 -3.49 -0.98
C HIS A 25 -3.20 -2.19 -0.37
N CYS A 26 -3.40 -2.19 0.95
CA CYS A 26 -3.86 -1.01 1.70
C CYS A 26 -2.73 -0.12 2.23
N VAL A 27 -1.46 -0.51 2.08
CA VAL A 27 -0.30 0.26 2.61
C VAL A 27 -0.01 1.51 1.79
N ASP A 28 0.33 2.61 2.47
CA ASP A 28 0.77 3.88 1.87
C ASP A 28 2.29 3.92 1.72
N LEU A 29 2.75 3.58 0.51
CA LEU A 29 4.17 3.52 0.16
C LEU A 29 4.67 4.92 -0.21
N ARG A 30 5.29 5.61 0.74
CA ARG A 30 5.84 6.97 0.60
C ARG A 30 7.34 6.98 0.29
N ASN A 31 8.04 5.87 0.54
CA ASN A 31 9.47 5.74 0.27
C ASN A 31 9.87 4.29 -0.04
N THR A 32 11.11 4.10 -0.50
CA THR A 32 11.65 2.80 -0.93
C THR A 32 11.90 1.83 0.22
N SER A 33 12.14 2.32 1.44
CA SER A 33 12.24 1.44 2.61
C SER A 33 10.92 0.70 2.83
N GLN A 34 9.78 1.39 2.69
CA GLN A 34 8.45 0.79 2.81
C GLN A 34 8.15 -0.20 1.68
N THR A 35 8.56 0.07 0.43
CA THR A 35 8.40 -0.90 -0.67
C THR A 35 9.18 -2.19 -0.38
N GLY A 36 10.34 -2.08 0.28
CA GLY A 36 11.15 -3.24 0.69
C GLY A 36 10.54 -4.06 1.84
N CYS A 37 9.60 -3.49 2.60
CA CYS A 37 8.87 -4.21 3.66
C CYS A 37 7.69 -5.03 3.15
N LEU A 38 7.28 -4.86 1.88
CA LEU A 38 6.22 -5.68 1.29
C LEU A 38 6.80 -6.89 0.57
N LYS A 39 6.16 -8.04 0.77
CA LYS A 39 6.48 -9.28 0.08
C LYS A 39 5.21 -9.94 -0.41
N PHE A 40 5.29 -10.57 -1.58
CA PHE A 40 4.27 -11.52 -1.95
C PHE A 40 4.35 -12.73 -1.03
N VAL A 41 3.18 -13.27 -0.70
CA VAL A 41 3.06 -14.50 0.06
C VAL A 41 2.16 -15.47 -0.68
N ARG A 42 2.48 -16.76 -0.56
CA ARG A 42 1.68 -17.83 -1.13
C ARG A 42 1.32 -18.88 -0.11
N ALA A 43 0.17 -19.53 -0.29
CA ALA A 43 -0.21 -20.69 0.49
C ALA A 43 -0.77 -21.79 -0.42
N PRO A 44 -0.52 -23.07 -0.10
CA PRO A 44 -1.21 -24.18 -0.74
C PRO A 44 -2.73 -24.03 -0.63
N LEU A 45 -3.46 -24.43 -1.67
CA LEU A 45 -4.93 -24.43 -1.67
C LEU A 45 -5.54 -25.66 -0.98
N LYS A 46 -4.72 -26.69 -0.72
CA LYS A 46 -5.16 -27.99 -0.21
C LYS A 46 -4.59 -28.26 1.18
N SER A 47 -5.36 -28.96 2.01
CA SER A 47 -4.94 -29.50 3.31
C SER A 47 -3.74 -30.46 3.18
N PRO A 48 -2.92 -30.61 4.24
CA PRO A 48 -3.09 -30.05 5.59
C PRO A 48 -2.64 -28.59 5.75
N ASN A 49 -1.86 -28.05 4.80
CA ASN A 49 -1.19 -26.75 4.95
C ASN A 49 -1.96 -25.59 4.27
N ALA A 50 -3.28 -25.71 4.16
CA ALA A 50 -4.09 -24.67 3.55
C ALA A 50 -3.95 -23.37 4.35
N TYR A 51 -3.73 -22.26 3.66
CA TYR A 51 -3.53 -20.92 4.27
C TYR A 51 -2.28 -20.76 5.15
N GLN A 52 -1.37 -21.73 5.17
CA GLN A 52 -0.04 -21.52 5.72
C GLN A 52 0.80 -20.74 4.70
N PHE A 53 0.90 -19.43 4.90
CA PHE A 53 1.60 -18.52 3.99
C PHE A 53 3.12 -18.60 4.14
N SER A 54 3.82 -18.69 3.02
CA SER A 54 5.26 -18.50 2.89
C SER A 54 5.57 -17.31 1.99
N ILE A 55 6.74 -16.70 2.20
CA ILE A 55 7.22 -15.59 1.36
C ILE A 55 7.55 -16.13 -0.03
N VAL A 56 7.15 -15.37 -1.05
CA VAL A 56 7.53 -15.58 -2.44
C VAL A 56 8.62 -14.58 -2.78
N GLU A 57 9.73 -15.07 -3.33
CA GLU A 57 10.80 -14.21 -3.82
C GLU A 57 10.41 -13.52 -5.12
N GLY A 58 10.94 -12.32 -5.33
CA GLY A 58 10.60 -11.48 -6.48
C GLY A 58 9.36 -10.62 -6.26
N GLY A 59 8.69 -10.31 -7.36
CA GLY A 59 7.65 -9.29 -7.43
C GLY A 59 8.21 -7.86 -7.28
N SER A 60 7.36 -6.86 -7.51
CA SER A 60 7.74 -5.45 -7.41
C SER A 60 6.64 -4.62 -6.75
N PHE A 61 7.08 -3.64 -5.97
CA PHE A 61 6.24 -2.61 -5.34
C PHE A 61 6.88 -1.25 -5.64
N SER A 62 6.04 -0.24 -5.90
CA SER A 62 6.50 1.10 -6.27
C SER A 62 5.95 2.14 -5.30
N VAL A 63 6.77 3.16 -5.02
CA VAL A 63 6.36 4.32 -4.23
C VAL A 63 5.17 5.01 -4.90
N GLY A 64 4.18 5.40 -4.11
CA GLY A 64 2.94 6.05 -4.57
C GLY A 64 1.91 5.11 -5.18
N ASN A 65 2.26 3.84 -5.41
CA ASN A 65 1.33 2.85 -5.99
C ASN A 65 0.69 1.99 -4.88
N ARG A 66 -0.56 1.56 -5.13
CA ARG A 66 -1.32 0.65 -4.27
C ARG A 66 -1.33 -0.79 -4.80
N TYR A 67 -0.56 -1.07 -5.84
CA TYR A 67 -0.46 -2.39 -6.45
C TYR A 67 0.98 -2.88 -6.43
N GLY A 68 1.12 -4.18 -6.15
CA GLY A 68 2.33 -4.92 -6.45
C GLY A 68 2.12 -5.82 -7.66
N SER A 69 3.18 -6.12 -8.41
CA SER A 69 3.14 -7.04 -9.54
C SER A 69 4.07 -8.25 -9.32
N ILE A 70 3.66 -9.44 -9.77
CA ILE A 70 4.49 -10.65 -9.73
C ILE A 70 4.17 -11.58 -10.90
N GLU A 71 5.20 -12.27 -11.40
CA GLU A 71 5.05 -13.43 -12.28
C GLU A 71 5.10 -14.69 -11.42
N PRO A 72 3.97 -15.36 -11.14
CA PRO A 72 3.94 -16.53 -10.29
C PRO A 72 4.61 -17.72 -11.00
N ASP A 73 5.37 -18.49 -10.24
CA ASP A 73 5.95 -19.77 -10.63
C ASP A 73 4.95 -20.93 -10.50
N GLU A 74 4.04 -20.83 -9.54
CA GLU A 74 3.02 -21.84 -9.24
C GLU A 74 1.64 -21.22 -8.98
N PHE A 75 0.59 -21.95 -9.35
CA PHE A 75 -0.79 -21.54 -9.11
C PHE A 75 -1.26 -21.97 -7.72
N CYS A 76 -1.50 -20.99 -6.84
CA CYS A 76 -1.86 -21.18 -5.44
C CYS A 76 -2.63 -19.96 -4.89
N ALA A 77 -2.86 -19.89 -3.58
CA ALA A 77 -3.40 -18.67 -2.97
C ALA A 77 -2.30 -17.63 -2.84
N PHE A 78 -2.52 -16.42 -3.38
CA PHE A 78 -1.58 -15.30 -3.28
C PHE A 78 -2.13 -14.14 -2.47
N GLY A 79 -1.25 -13.46 -1.74
CA GLY A 79 -1.51 -12.19 -1.08
C GLY A 79 -0.23 -11.37 -0.94
N ILE A 80 -0.34 -10.21 -0.30
CA ILE A 80 0.78 -9.34 0.04
C ILE A 80 0.88 -9.25 1.56
N GLY A 81 2.07 -9.50 2.09
CA GLY A 81 2.39 -9.38 3.50
C GLY A 81 3.39 -8.26 3.77
N HIS A 82 3.23 -7.60 4.91
CA HIS A 82 4.26 -6.76 5.49
C HIS A 82 5.22 -7.60 6.34
N VAL A 83 6.51 -7.46 6.08
CA VAL A 83 7.63 -8.11 6.80
C VAL A 83 8.35 -7.03 7.59
N GLY A 84 8.41 -7.20 8.92
CA GLY A 84 9.15 -6.30 9.80
C GLY A 84 10.65 -6.47 9.61
N ASN A 85 11.44 -5.47 10.00
CA ASN A 85 12.88 -5.40 9.75
C ASN A 85 13.74 -6.38 10.59
N GLY A 86 13.14 -7.43 11.17
CA GLY A 86 13.76 -8.26 12.22
C GLY A 86 13.50 -9.76 12.20
N ASP A 87 12.59 -10.30 11.39
CA ASP A 87 12.23 -11.72 11.51
C ASP A 87 12.52 -12.49 10.22
N THR A 88 13.51 -13.36 10.30
CA THR A 88 13.74 -14.46 9.35
C THR A 88 12.48 -15.32 9.24
N PRO A 89 12.10 -15.81 8.05
CA PRO A 89 10.95 -16.69 7.90
C PRO A 89 11.37 -18.12 8.30
N ASN A 90 11.44 -18.37 9.61
CA ASN A 90 11.33 -19.73 10.12
C ASN A 90 10.46 -19.76 11.38
N ARG A 91 9.16 -19.64 11.17
CA ARG A 91 8.20 -20.26 12.08
C ARG A 91 6.98 -20.65 11.30
N GLY A 92 6.78 -21.96 11.11
CA GLY A 92 5.46 -22.48 10.79
C GLY A 92 4.49 -21.97 11.85
N VAL A 93 3.59 -21.07 11.48
CA VAL A 93 2.56 -20.54 12.38
C VAL A 93 1.46 -21.59 12.51
N ASN A 94 1.70 -22.56 13.38
CA ASN A 94 0.63 -23.32 14.00
C ASN A 94 0.10 -22.46 15.15
N GLY A 95 -1.10 -21.91 15.04
CA GLY A 95 -1.77 -21.25 16.16
C GLY A 95 -2.45 -19.94 15.79
N LEU A 96 -3.75 -20.03 15.57
CA LEU A 96 -4.68 -18.94 15.71
C LEU A 96 -4.65 -18.50 17.18
N GLU A 97 -4.09 -17.32 17.47
CA GLU A 97 -4.41 -16.59 18.70
C GLU A 97 -4.86 -15.19 18.30
N ASN A 98 -6.19 -15.01 18.36
CA ASN A 98 -6.81 -13.71 18.39
C ASN A 98 -6.45 -13.11 19.75
N ASP A 99 -5.75 -11.98 19.78
CA ASP A 99 -5.93 -11.02 20.86
C ASP A 99 -5.73 -9.61 20.34
N THR A 100 -6.86 -8.90 20.28
CA THR A 100 -6.90 -7.46 20.15
C THR A 100 -6.38 -6.88 21.45
N GLN A 101 -5.18 -6.31 21.45
CA GLN A 101 -4.77 -5.42 22.54
C GLN A 101 -4.41 -4.06 21.97
N THR A 102 -5.43 -3.19 21.97
CA THR A 102 -5.33 -1.74 21.91
C THR A 102 -4.23 -1.26 22.85
N GLN A 103 -3.18 -0.65 22.29
CA GLN A 103 -2.15 0.01 23.07
C GLN A 103 -2.75 1.28 23.66
N GLY A 104 -3.07 1.23 24.95
CA GLY A 104 -3.54 2.38 25.72
C GLY A 104 -2.51 3.49 25.69
N THR A 105 -2.94 4.67 25.25
CA THR A 105 -2.19 5.92 25.34
C THR A 105 -2.15 6.31 26.82
N ASN A 106 -0.96 6.30 27.43
CA ASN A 106 -0.77 6.93 28.74
C ASN A 106 -0.86 8.44 28.55
N ILE A 107 -2.04 9.02 28.78
CA ILE A 107 -2.20 10.46 28.99
C ILE A 107 -2.06 10.68 30.49
N ASN A 108 -0.96 11.31 30.89
CA ASN A 108 -0.81 11.80 32.25
C ASN A 108 -1.67 13.06 32.38
N ASP A 109 -2.79 12.97 33.09
CA ASP A 109 -3.47 14.14 33.65
C ASP A 109 -2.70 14.58 34.90
N SER A 110 -2.23 15.82 34.89
CA SER A 110 -1.93 16.58 36.10
C SER A 110 -2.26 18.02 35.81
N GLU A 111 -3.39 18.40 36.40
CA GLU A 111 -3.99 19.72 36.42
C GLU A 111 -3.25 20.56 37.48
N GLU A 112 -2.75 21.74 37.11
CA GLU A 112 -2.75 22.87 38.05
C GLU A 112 -2.99 24.17 37.29
N GLU A 113 -4.12 24.79 37.67
CA GLU A 113 -4.63 26.09 37.28
C GLU A 113 -3.66 27.23 37.62
N THR A 114 -3.69 28.34 36.87
CA THR A 114 -4.21 29.63 37.36
C THR A 114 -3.79 30.84 36.49
N ASN A 115 -4.76 31.73 36.27
CA ASN A 115 -4.67 33.19 36.04
C ASN A 115 -4.51 33.75 34.61
N GLY A 116 -5.65 33.90 33.93
CA GLY A 116 -6.28 35.20 33.62
C GLY A 116 -5.46 36.29 32.92
N ASN A 117 -5.81 36.59 31.66
CA ASN A 117 -6.37 37.90 31.23
C ASN A 117 -6.65 37.89 29.71
N THR A 118 -7.92 37.98 29.31
CA THR A 118 -8.37 38.56 28.02
C THR A 118 -8.33 40.10 28.14
N PRO A 119 -8.42 40.96 27.08
CA PRO A 119 -9.05 40.73 25.76
C PRO A 119 -8.37 41.37 24.51
N ASN A 120 -8.85 40.94 23.33
CA ASN A 120 -9.18 41.71 22.11
C ASN A 120 -8.18 42.75 21.53
N ASP A 121 -7.80 42.64 20.24
CA ASP A 121 -8.39 43.45 19.15
C ASP A 121 -7.81 43.18 17.75
N SER A 122 -8.71 43.22 16.76
CA SER A 122 -8.55 43.79 15.40
C SER A 122 -7.46 43.29 14.43
N SER A 123 -7.86 42.71 13.29
CA SER A 123 -8.29 43.50 12.12
C SER A 123 -8.53 42.65 10.88
N ASN A 124 -9.60 43.03 10.16
CA ASN A 124 -10.01 42.54 8.86
C ASN A 124 -9.14 43.21 7.78
N GLY A 125 -8.58 42.44 6.85
CA GLY A 125 -7.77 42.96 5.73
C GLY A 125 -8.17 42.33 4.41
N ALA A 126 -9.14 42.95 3.74
CA ALA A 126 -9.47 42.71 2.34
C ALA A 126 -8.30 43.18 1.42
N GLY A 127 -8.07 42.45 0.32
CA GLY A 127 -7.16 42.85 -0.73
C GLY A 127 -7.53 42.18 -2.05
N GLU A 128 -8.25 42.91 -2.89
CA GLU A 128 -8.70 42.54 -4.24
C GLU A 128 -7.66 42.92 -5.31
N ASN A 129 -7.69 42.17 -6.43
CA ASN A 129 -7.28 42.56 -7.80
C ASN A 129 -5.76 42.70 -8.09
N SER A 130 -5.19 42.52 -9.30
CA SER A 130 -5.66 42.23 -10.67
C SER A 130 -4.45 41.97 -11.59
N SER A 131 -4.72 41.37 -12.78
CA SER A 131 -3.99 41.50 -14.06
C SER A 131 -2.65 40.73 -14.23
N GLY A 132 -2.37 40.00 -15.31
CA GLY A 132 -3.03 39.83 -16.62
C GLY A 132 -2.17 38.97 -17.58
N GLY A 133 -2.72 38.66 -18.76
CA GLY A 133 -2.05 38.03 -19.94
C GLY A 133 -2.20 36.50 -19.99
N GLY A 134 -2.91 35.86 -20.94
CA GLY A 134 -2.73 35.88 -22.41
C GLY A 134 -1.46 35.06 -22.77
N ALA A 135 -1.44 33.94 -23.51
CA ALA A 135 -2.29 33.47 -24.61
C ALA A 135 -2.11 31.94 -24.88
N THR A 136 -3.17 31.34 -25.46
CA THR A 136 -3.28 30.21 -26.42
C THR A 136 -2.34 28.98 -26.41
N PRO A 137 -2.87 27.73 -26.50
CA PRO A 137 -2.09 26.53 -26.76
C PRO A 137 -1.81 26.34 -28.27
N SER A 138 -0.54 26.13 -28.64
CA SER A 138 -0.15 25.73 -29.99
C SER A 138 -0.41 24.24 -30.21
N SER A 139 -1.40 23.95 -31.04
CA SER A 139 -1.63 22.65 -31.68
C SER A 139 -0.73 22.54 -32.92
N THR A 140 0.14 21.54 -32.98
CA THR A 140 0.84 21.16 -34.21
C THR A 140 0.38 19.76 -34.63
N THR A 141 -0.45 19.71 -35.67
CA THR A 141 -0.86 18.50 -36.38
C THR A 141 0.28 18.04 -37.31
N PRO A 142 0.65 16.74 -37.35
CA PRO A 142 1.57 16.23 -38.37
C PRO A 142 0.87 16.09 -39.74
N PRO A 143 1.56 16.29 -40.87
CA PRO A 143 0.96 16.14 -42.19
C PRO A 143 0.68 14.67 -42.50
N HIS A 144 -0.56 14.40 -42.88
CA HIS A 144 -1.05 13.15 -43.45
C HIS A 144 -0.53 13.00 -44.89
N VAL A 145 0.24 11.95 -45.17
CA VAL A 145 0.63 11.57 -46.54
C VAL A 145 0.14 10.15 -46.82
N SER A 146 -0.76 10.03 -47.78
CA SER A 146 -1.16 8.81 -48.50
C SER A 146 -1.91 9.24 -49.77
N PRO A 147 -1.97 8.43 -50.85
CA PRO A 147 -1.34 7.13 -51.09
C PRO A 147 -0.16 7.15 -52.06
#